data_AF-A0A946H629-F1
#
_entry.id   AF-A0A946H629-F1
#
_cell.length_a   1.000
_cell.length_b   1.000
_cell.length_c   1.000
_cell.angle_alpha   90.00
_cell.angle_beta   90.00
_cell.angle_gamma   90.00
#
_symmetry.space_group_name_H-M   'P 1'
#
loop_
_entity.id
_entity.type
_entity.pdbx_description
1 polymer ?
#
loop_
_entity_poly.entity_id
_entity_poly.type
_entity_poly.pdbx_seq_one_letter_code
_entity_poly.pdbx_strand_id
1 'polypeptide(L)'
;IAFFGEAIAPEDVFLLNDPYVAGGNHLPDWVIARPVFHDGQRVGFACNRAHQSDIGGGAAGTYNPDATEIFHEGLRIPPIKLIEQGKVRQDLWNLLQLNSRTPDLLDGDLRAMLGSTRIGMERLEALVAEMGIEDALASFEGVLDHGDRMLRTCISDLPDGTWTGEDATENDCFEDIRTDIKVALVVKDDHVTVDFTGTGPQMRGFKNSSIANTMSATYMALGSFFPQDLPRNEGTFRSVSLVMPKGSAVNPRPPAPMTMNTVFIAHHIVHAIWQALGTARPDLACAGWGRSVHPTCAGHDSAHERDFIMYHWHAMPGAGALEGRDGFGQIGHLIALGGLTIPNLEDYEQLYPVRYGKQELRCDGGGPGRYRGGSGVEYIIEMADPTTFYFRSEGLGPPSSYGARDGRQGLGGVMEVFEASGAEHAPPAYGSRSYGACTYRALSPGGGGWGDPFQRPVTEVRRDVLDGLVSQAAARQDYGVAITTDGTVDQSDTASLRENARPAAAR
;
A
#
# COMPACT_ATOMS: atom_id res chain seq x y z
N ILE A 1 9.61 -11.28 23.16
CA ILE A 1 10.22 -11.23 24.51
C ILE A 1 9.19 -11.53 25.60
N ALA A 2 8.10 -10.77 25.73
CA ALA A 2 7.09 -10.99 26.78
C ALA A 2 6.55 -12.44 26.89
N PHE A 3 6.41 -13.14 25.76
CA PHE A 3 5.90 -14.52 25.72
C PHE A 3 6.87 -15.58 26.25
N PHE A 4 8.17 -15.45 25.95
CA PHE A 4 9.16 -16.50 26.20
C PHE A 4 10.19 -16.12 27.27
N GLY A 5 10.36 -14.83 27.59
CA GLY A 5 11.27 -14.36 28.63
C GLY A 5 12.68 -14.93 28.49
N GLU A 6 13.11 -15.64 29.53
CA GLU A 6 14.41 -16.33 29.63
C GLU A 6 14.48 -17.65 28.85
N ALA A 7 13.34 -18.19 28.39
CA ALA A 7 13.31 -19.41 27.58
C ALA A 7 13.76 -19.19 26.12
N ILE A 8 14.15 -17.97 25.76
CA ILE A 8 14.74 -17.64 24.45
C ILE A 8 16.21 -18.07 24.49
N ALA A 9 16.57 -19.06 23.68
CA ALA A 9 17.91 -19.63 23.62
C ALA A 9 18.60 -19.34 22.27
N PRO A 10 19.94 -19.46 22.19
CA PRO A 10 20.65 -19.50 20.91
C PRO A 10 20.07 -20.56 19.97
N GLU A 11 20.11 -20.30 18.66
CA GLU A 11 19.57 -21.16 17.60
C GLU A 11 18.04 -21.41 17.65
N ASP A 12 17.30 -20.72 18.53
CA ASP A 12 15.84 -20.63 18.41
C ASP A 12 15.44 -19.76 17.21
N VAL A 13 14.30 -20.05 16.61
CA VAL A 13 13.67 -19.20 15.60
C VAL A 13 12.18 -19.13 15.82
N PHE A 14 11.67 -17.91 15.91
CA PHE A 14 10.27 -17.63 16.20
C PHE A 14 9.48 -17.35 14.92
N LEU A 15 8.23 -17.79 14.88
CA LEU A 15 7.25 -17.47 13.84
C LEU A 15 6.01 -16.84 14.48
N LEU A 16 5.43 -15.83 13.83
CA LEU A 16 4.17 -15.20 14.23
C LEU A 16 3.52 -14.44 13.06
N ASN A 17 2.21 -14.21 13.15
CA ASN A 17 1.50 -13.28 12.25
C ASN A 17 0.31 -12.57 12.91
N ASP A 18 -0.19 -13.05 14.07
CA ASP A 18 -1.50 -12.65 14.54
C ASP A 18 -1.56 -11.16 14.97
N PRO A 19 -2.49 -10.36 14.43
CA PRO A 19 -2.58 -8.95 14.78
C PRO A 19 -3.01 -8.65 16.22
N TYR A 20 -3.80 -9.53 16.83
CA TYR A 20 -4.34 -9.30 18.17
C TYR A 20 -3.40 -9.77 19.27
N VAL A 21 -2.71 -10.89 19.08
CA VAL A 21 -1.90 -11.52 20.14
C VAL A 21 -0.40 -11.51 19.86
N ALA A 22 0.02 -11.23 18.63
CA ALA A 22 1.42 -11.28 18.23
C ALA A 22 1.98 -9.95 17.69
N GLY A 23 1.14 -8.93 17.50
CA GLY A 23 1.57 -7.63 16.94
C GLY A 23 1.82 -7.66 15.44
N GLY A 24 1.20 -8.60 14.72
CA GLY A 24 1.19 -8.58 13.26
C GLY A 24 0.37 -7.41 12.69
N ASN A 25 0.66 -7.01 11.47
CA ASN A 25 -0.14 -6.04 10.72
C ASN A 25 -1.43 -6.68 10.18
N HIS A 26 -1.31 -7.85 9.56
CA HIS A 26 -2.40 -8.73 9.13
C HIS A 26 -1.92 -10.19 9.04
N LEU A 27 -2.82 -11.16 8.86
CA LEU A 27 -2.45 -12.58 8.87
C LEU A 27 -1.50 -13.02 7.74
N PRO A 28 -1.57 -12.49 6.51
CA PRO A 28 -0.69 -12.96 5.44
C PRO A 28 0.79 -12.64 5.66
N ASP A 29 1.12 -11.60 6.42
CA ASP A 29 2.50 -11.19 6.65
C ASP A 29 3.09 -11.90 7.86
N TRP A 30 3.83 -12.97 7.59
CA TRP A 30 4.49 -13.76 8.61
C TRP A 30 5.83 -13.13 8.99
N VAL A 31 6.19 -13.22 10.26
CA VAL A 31 7.47 -12.74 10.78
C VAL A 31 8.29 -13.91 11.28
N ILE A 32 9.51 -14.02 10.75
CA ILE A 32 10.57 -14.82 11.35
C ILE A 32 11.46 -13.89 12.18
N ALA A 33 11.66 -14.24 13.45
CA ALA A 33 12.59 -13.54 14.34
C ALA A 33 13.63 -14.52 14.89
N ARG A 34 14.91 -14.21 14.70
CA ARG A 34 16.05 -14.99 15.19
C ARG A 34 16.82 -14.16 16.22
N PRO A 35 16.95 -14.62 17.48
CA PRO A 35 17.75 -13.91 18.47
C PRO A 35 19.23 -13.98 18.09
N VAL A 36 19.95 -12.90 18.36
CA VAL A 36 21.40 -12.81 18.17
C VAL A 36 22.06 -12.80 19.54
N PHE A 37 23.03 -13.67 19.75
CA PHE A 37 23.79 -13.79 20.99
C PHE A 37 25.27 -13.53 20.75
N HIS A 38 25.95 -12.96 21.74
CA HIS A 38 27.40 -12.81 21.80
C HIS A 38 27.84 -13.04 23.25
N ASP A 39 28.81 -13.94 23.48
CA ASP A 39 29.28 -14.33 24.82
C ASP A 39 28.16 -14.67 25.84
N GLY A 40 27.12 -15.36 25.36
CA GLY A 40 25.98 -15.78 26.18
C GLY A 40 24.94 -14.67 26.45
N GLN A 41 25.19 -13.43 26.04
CA GLN A 41 24.26 -12.32 26.14
C GLN A 41 23.47 -12.13 24.83
N ARG A 42 22.16 -11.94 24.92
CA ARG A 42 21.34 -11.56 23.76
C ARG A 42 21.56 -10.08 23.42
N VAL A 43 22.00 -9.82 22.20
CA VAL A 43 22.34 -8.46 21.73
C VAL A 43 21.34 -7.90 20.73
N GLY A 44 20.43 -8.72 20.20
CA GLY A 44 19.38 -8.25 19.30
C GLY A 44 18.55 -9.37 18.68
N PHE A 45 17.82 -9.03 17.62
CA PHE A 45 17.11 -9.97 16.75
C PHE A 45 17.36 -9.62 15.29
N ALA A 46 17.55 -10.64 14.46
CA ALA A 46 17.43 -10.53 13.01
C ALA A 46 16.01 -10.95 12.60
N CYS A 47 15.28 -10.04 11.94
CA CYS A 47 13.87 -10.24 11.61
C CYS A 47 13.64 -10.16 10.09
N ASN A 48 12.75 -11.01 9.58
CA ASN A 48 12.21 -10.92 8.23
C ASN A 48 10.68 -11.01 8.32
N ARG A 49 9.98 -10.10 7.64
CA ARG A 49 8.55 -10.18 7.40
C ARG A 49 8.31 -10.38 5.89
N ALA A 50 7.51 -11.36 5.53
CA ALA A 50 7.15 -11.63 4.15
C ALA A 50 5.65 -11.96 4.03
N HIS A 51 5.04 -11.49 2.94
CA HIS A 51 3.66 -11.79 2.59
C HIS A 51 3.57 -13.20 2.01
N GLN A 52 2.76 -14.05 2.61
CA GLN A 52 2.53 -15.40 2.10
C GLN A 52 1.41 -15.37 1.06
N SER A 53 1.61 -16.04 -0.07
CA SER A 53 0.64 -16.05 -1.18
C SER A 53 -0.70 -16.69 -0.80
N ASP A 54 -0.69 -17.70 0.07
CA ASP A 54 -1.87 -18.37 0.63
C ASP A 54 -1.60 -18.87 2.07
N ILE A 55 -2.52 -18.57 2.98
CA ILE A 55 -2.48 -18.95 4.39
C ILE A 55 -3.72 -19.76 4.81
N GLY A 56 -4.40 -20.36 3.84
CA GLY A 56 -5.69 -21.04 4.05
C GLY A 56 -6.86 -20.05 4.12
N GLY A 57 -7.81 -20.32 5.01
CA GLY A 57 -9.01 -19.48 5.19
C GLY A 57 -10.08 -19.69 4.11
N GLY A 58 -11.06 -18.78 4.07
CA GLY A 58 -12.26 -18.91 3.23
C GLY A 58 -12.08 -18.59 1.75
N ALA A 59 -10.94 -18.02 1.35
CA ALA A 59 -10.64 -17.67 -0.04
C ALA A 59 -9.21 -18.04 -0.40
N ALA A 60 -8.99 -18.40 -1.67
CA ALA A 60 -7.65 -18.60 -2.19
C ALA A 60 -6.94 -17.24 -2.36
N GLY A 61 -5.67 -17.19 -1.99
CA GLY A 61 -4.89 -15.96 -2.14
C GLY A 61 -5.06 -14.97 -1.00
N THR A 62 -5.41 -15.46 0.20
CA THR A 62 -5.52 -14.72 1.48
C THR A 62 -6.62 -13.67 1.63
N TYR A 63 -6.95 -12.93 0.57
CA TYR A 63 -7.92 -11.85 0.60
C TYR A 63 -9.34 -12.40 0.44
N ASN A 64 -9.99 -12.72 1.55
CA ASN A 64 -11.37 -13.17 1.57
C ASN A 64 -12.36 -11.99 1.65
N PRO A 65 -13.00 -11.57 0.54
CA PRO A 65 -13.94 -10.45 0.56
C PRO A 65 -15.19 -10.70 1.39
N ASP A 66 -15.51 -11.97 1.66
CA ASP A 66 -16.68 -12.40 2.42
C ASP A 66 -16.38 -12.58 3.93
N ALA A 67 -15.16 -12.23 4.38
CA ALA A 67 -14.76 -12.36 5.78
C ALA A 67 -15.48 -11.35 6.70
N THR A 68 -16.13 -11.86 7.75
CA THR A 68 -16.80 -11.07 8.80
C THR A 68 -16.12 -11.20 10.16
N GLU A 69 -15.17 -12.13 10.28
CA GLU A 69 -14.34 -12.34 11.46
C GLU A 69 -12.96 -12.84 11.04
N ILE A 70 -11.94 -12.57 11.85
CA ILE A 70 -10.53 -12.93 11.57
C ILE A 70 -10.32 -14.42 11.33
N PHE A 71 -11.21 -15.29 11.83
CA PHE A 71 -11.13 -16.74 11.62
C PHE A 71 -11.43 -17.14 10.16
N HIS A 72 -12.14 -16.30 9.41
CA HIS A 72 -12.38 -16.51 7.97
C HIS A 72 -11.16 -16.18 7.11
N GLU A 73 -10.15 -15.50 7.68
CA GLU A 73 -9.03 -14.91 6.95
C GLU A 73 -7.80 -15.83 6.86
N GLY A 74 -7.82 -16.98 7.54
CA GLY A 74 -6.76 -17.98 7.47
C GLY A 74 -6.06 -18.23 8.80
N LEU A 75 -4.85 -18.77 8.72
CA LEU A 75 -4.14 -19.27 9.88
C LEU A 75 -3.68 -18.13 10.81
N ARG A 76 -4.06 -18.25 12.08
CA ARG A 76 -3.64 -17.34 13.17
C ARG A 76 -2.49 -17.97 13.95
N ILE A 77 -1.33 -17.34 13.90
CA ILE A 77 -0.07 -17.83 14.47
C ILE A 77 0.35 -16.89 15.61
N PRO A 78 0.18 -17.32 16.88
CA PRO A 78 0.77 -16.61 18.01
C PRO A 78 2.30 -16.74 17.98
N PRO A 79 3.06 -16.04 18.84
CA PRO A 79 4.49 -16.28 18.94
C PRO A 79 4.79 -17.75 19.28
N ILE A 80 5.41 -18.47 18.36
CA ILE A 80 5.80 -19.88 18.50
C ILE A 80 7.28 -20.08 18.13
N LYS A 81 7.91 -21.15 18.62
CA LYS A 81 9.24 -21.59 18.15
C LYS A 81 9.06 -22.52 16.95
N LEU A 82 9.44 -22.06 15.76
CA LEU A 82 9.49 -22.91 14.56
C LEU A 82 10.78 -23.75 14.52
N ILE A 83 11.87 -23.20 15.06
CA ILE A 83 13.11 -23.91 15.33
C ILE A 83 13.41 -23.76 16.81
N GLU A 84 13.69 -24.87 17.46
CA GLU A 84 14.00 -24.93 18.88
C GLU A 84 15.42 -25.45 19.04
N GLN A 85 16.34 -24.58 19.47
CA GLN A 85 17.76 -24.86 19.63
C GLN A 85 18.37 -25.59 18.41
N GLY A 86 18.15 -25.03 17.21
CA GLY A 86 18.67 -25.56 15.95
C GLY A 86 17.89 -26.74 15.36
N LYS A 87 16.83 -27.22 16.03
CA LYS A 87 15.99 -28.32 15.52
C LYS A 87 14.65 -27.79 15.03
N VAL A 88 14.35 -28.04 13.75
CA VAL A 88 13.06 -27.69 13.15
C VAL A 88 11.94 -28.47 13.83
N ARG A 89 10.89 -27.76 14.25
CA ARG A 89 9.63 -28.34 14.74
C ARG A 89 8.81 -28.83 13.55
N GLN A 90 9.11 -30.05 13.10
CA GLN A 90 8.50 -30.64 11.90
C GLN A 90 6.99 -30.79 12.02
N ASP A 91 6.47 -30.99 13.23
CA ASP A 91 5.05 -30.97 13.55
C ASP A 91 4.39 -29.65 13.15
N LEU A 92 5.02 -28.53 13.51
CA LEU A 92 4.54 -27.19 13.16
C LEU A 92 4.72 -26.93 11.66
N TRP A 93 5.88 -27.26 11.09
CA TRP A 93 6.11 -27.11 9.65
C TRP A 93 5.01 -27.82 8.85
N ASN A 94 4.75 -29.10 9.13
CA ASN A 94 3.72 -29.87 8.44
C ASN A 94 2.31 -29.26 8.62
N LEU A 95 2.00 -28.72 9.81
CA LEU A 95 0.73 -28.04 10.06
C LEU A 95 0.57 -26.79 9.19
N LEU A 96 1.63 -25.98 9.05
CA LEU A 96 1.63 -24.79 8.19
C LEU A 96 1.40 -25.18 6.73
N GLN A 97 2.15 -26.16 6.22
CA GLN A 97 2.04 -26.65 4.86
C GLN A 97 0.64 -27.20 4.54
N LEU A 98 0.03 -27.95 5.46
CA LEU A 98 -1.30 -28.54 5.27
C LEU A 98 -2.41 -27.48 5.14
N ASN A 99 -2.20 -26.29 5.68
CA ASN A 99 -3.18 -25.20 5.66
C ASN A 99 -2.98 -24.22 4.50
N SER A 100 -2.12 -24.52 3.54
CA SER A 100 -1.91 -23.69 2.34
C SER A 100 -2.32 -24.44 1.08
N ARG A 101 -2.92 -23.70 0.13
CA ARG A 101 -3.22 -24.18 -1.23
C ARG A 101 -1.98 -24.24 -2.12
N THR A 102 -0.92 -23.51 -1.75
CA THR A 102 0.36 -23.47 -2.46
C THR A 102 1.51 -23.81 -1.50
N PRO A 103 1.56 -25.05 -0.98
CA PRO A 103 2.53 -25.44 0.04
C PRO A 103 3.97 -25.38 -0.47
N ASP A 104 4.22 -25.65 -1.75
CA ASP A 104 5.53 -25.54 -2.38
C ASP A 104 6.07 -24.09 -2.33
N LEU A 105 5.22 -23.09 -2.62
CA LEU A 105 5.58 -21.68 -2.50
C LEU A 105 5.84 -21.30 -1.04
N LEU A 106 4.97 -21.75 -0.12
CA LEU A 106 5.13 -21.49 1.32
C LEU A 106 6.43 -22.09 1.88
N ASP A 107 6.81 -23.30 1.47
CA ASP A 107 8.08 -23.93 1.87
C ASP A 107 9.27 -23.10 1.38
N GLY A 108 9.22 -22.64 0.12
CA GLY A 108 10.21 -21.76 -0.48
C GLY A 108 10.38 -20.44 0.29
N ASP A 109 9.28 -19.76 0.57
CA ASP A 109 9.27 -18.48 1.30
C ASP A 109 9.81 -18.65 2.73
N LEU A 110 9.34 -19.66 3.48
CA LEU A 110 9.83 -19.92 4.83
C LEU A 110 11.34 -20.19 4.83
N ARG A 111 11.86 -20.98 3.88
CA ARG A 111 13.31 -21.23 3.76
C ARG A 111 14.08 -19.96 3.43
N ALA A 112 13.57 -19.11 2.54
CA ALA A 112 14.18 -17.84 2.21
C ALA A 112 14.22 -16.88 3.42
N MET A 113 13.13 -16.81 4.19
CA MET A 113 13.06 -16.05 5.43
C MET A 113 14.04 -16.59 6.49
N LEU A 114 14.16 -17.92 6.63
CA LEU A 114 15.12 -18.56 7.54
C LEU A 114 16.58 -18.30 7.14
N GLY A 115 16.88 -18.32 5.84
CA GLY A 115 18.20 -18.04 5.30
C GLY A 115 18.60 -16.58 5.48
N SER A 116 17.71 -15.64 5.12
CA SER A 116 17.98 -14.20 5.28
C SER A 116 18.19 -13.80 6.74
N THR A 117 17.38 -14.32 7.67
CA THR A 117 17.57 -14.06 9.11
C THR A 117 18.83 -14.73 9.68
N ARG A 118 19.31 -15.84 9.10
CA ARG A 118 20.63 -16.42 9.44
C ARG A 118 21.74 -15.43 9.12
N ILE A 119 21.75 -14.93 7.90
CA ILE A 119 22.77 -13.98 7.43
C ILE A 119 22.74 -12.71 8.29
N GLY A 120 21.55 -12.18 8.58
CA GLY A 120 21.39 -11.02 9.45
C GLY A 120 21.96 -11.25 10.85
N MET A 121 21.69 -12.42 11.45
CA MET A 121 22.24 -12.81 12.75
C MET A 121 23.77 -12.88 12.72
N GLU A 122 24.36 -13.59 11.75
CA GLU A 122 25.82 -13.73 11.61
C GLU A 122 26.53 -12.39 11.41
N ARG A 123 25.94 -11.48 10.63
CA ARG A 123 26.48 -10.13 10.41
C ARG A 123 26.41 -9.27 11.65
N LEU A 124 25.30 -9.33 12.39
CA LEU A 124 25.15 -8.56 13.62
C LEU A 124 26.10 -9.07 14.71
N GLU A 125 26.22 -10.40 14.87
CA GLU A 125 27.15 -11.00 15.82
C GLU A 125 28.60 -10.64 15.49
N ALA A 126 29.00 -10.70 14.21
CA ALA A 126 30.34 -10.30 13.77
C ALA A 126 30.64 -8.82 14.07
N LEU A 127 29.67 -7.93 13.83
CA LEU A 127 29.80 -6.50 14.15
C LEU A 127 30.00 -6.28 15.65
N VAL A 128 29.21 -6.95 16.48
CA VAL A 128 29.33 -6.85 17.94
C VAL A 128 30.67 -7.41 18.42
N ALA A 129 31.14 -8.50 17.84
CA ALA A 129 32.43 -9.10 18.19
C ALA A 129 33.62 -8.18 17.83
N GLU A 130 33.53 -7.44 16.72
CA GLU A 130 34.55 -6.48 16.28
C GLU A 130 34.58 -5.23 17.17
N MET A 131 33.42 -4.68 17.51
CA MET A 131 33.31 -3.46 18.30
C MET A 131 33.49 -3.69 19.80
N GLY A 132 33.18 -4.90 20.28
CA GLY A 132 32.94 -5.14 21.70
C GLY A 132 31.50 -4.79 22.09
N ILE A 133 30.95 -5.56 23.04
CA ILE A 133 29.52 -5.52 23.37
C ILE A 133 29.04 -4.15 23.88
N GLU A 134 29.82 -3.48 24.73
CA GLU A 134 29.45 -2.19 25.31
C GLU A 134 29.36 -1.10 24.23
N ASP A 135 30.38 -0.99 23.39
CA ASP A 135 30.45 0.00 22.32
C ASP A 135 29.42 -0.27 21.21
N ALA A 136 29.14 -1.54 20.90
CA ALA A 136 28.09 -1.91 19.95
C ALA A 136 26.70 -1.48 20.43
N LEU A 137 26.35 -1.81 21.69
CA LEU A 137 25.05 -1.44 22.26
C LEU A 137 24.90 0.09 22.39
N ALA A 138 25.97 0.79 22.78
CA ALA A 138 25.98 2.26 22.80
C ALA A 138 25.79 2.86 21.39
N SER A 139 26.39 2.24 20.36
CA SER A 139 26.24 2.67 18.98
C SER A 139 24.82 2.43 18.45
N PHE A 140 24.18 1.31 18.80
CA PHE A 140 22.78 1.06 18.44
C PHE A 140 21.86 2.13 19.03
N GLU A 141 22.05 2.48 20.31
CA GLU A 141 21.28 3.57 20.94
C GLU A 141 21.59 4.92 20.26
N GLY A 142 22.86 5.19 19.94
CA GLY A 142 23.26 6.41 19.23
C GLY A 142 22.58 6.57 17.86
N VAL A 143 22.36 5.47 17.12
CA VAL A 143 21.61 5.47 15.85
C VAL A 143 20.11 5.77 16.07
N LEU A 144 19.53 5.29 17.17
CA LEU A 144 18.14 5.60 17.54
C LEU A 144 18.00 7.07 17.96
N ASP A 145 18.93 7.57 18.79
CA ASP A 145 18.96 8.96 19.23
C ASP A 145 19.19 9.93 18.06
N HIS A 146 19.98 9.53 17.06
CA HIS A 146 20.15 10.31 15.85
C HIS A 146 18.84 10.46 15.07
N GLY A 147 18.10 9.37 14.88
CA GLY A 147 16.78 9.41 14.25
C GLY A 147 15.82 10.32 15.01
N ASP A 148 15.76 10.20 16.34
CA ASP A 148 14.89 11.04 17.19
C ASP A 148 15.20 12.54 17.00
N ARG A 149 16.48 12.93 17.08
CA ARG A 149 16.90 14.32 16.88
C ARG A 149 16.52 14.86 15.49
N MET A 150 16.66 14.05 14.45
CA MET A 150 16.32 14.48 13.09
C MET A 150 14.82 14.70 12.92
N LEU A 151 13.97 13.78 13.40
CA LEU A 151 12.52 13.98 13.30
C LEU A 151 12.06 15.16 14.15
N ARG A 152 12.58 15.33 15.37
CA ARG A 152 12.30 16.50 16.23
C ARG A 152 12.61 17.83 15.54
N THR A 153 13.73 17.89 14.81
CA THR A 153 14.08 19.06 14.01
C THR A 153 13.03 19.31 12.92
N CYS A 154 12.61 18.28 12.20
CA CYS A 154 11.57 18.39 11.18
C CYS A 154 10.22 18.84 11.76
N ILE A 155 9.85 18.34 12.95
CA ILE A 155 8.61 18.74 13.64
C ILE A 155 8.68 20.19 14.10
N SER A 156 9.83 20.65 14.60
CA SER A 156 10.03 22.04 15.06
C SER A 156 9.87 23.08 13.93
N ASP A 157 10.05 22.65 12.68
CA ASP A 157 9.83 23.48 11.48
C ASP A 157 8.34 23.56 11.07
N LEU A 158 7.46 22.77 11.70
CA LEU A 158 6.02 22.90 11.54
C LEU A 158 5.50 23.99 12.49
N PRO A 159 4.50 24.79 12.08
CA PRO A 159 3.89 25.72 13.02
C PRO A 159 3.07 24.95 14.07
N ASP A 160 3.27 25.32 15.34
CA ASP A 160 2.46 24.87 16.47
C ASP A 160 0.96 25.06 16.18
N GLY A 161 0.17 24.05 16.52
CA GLY A 161 -1.27 24.09 16.29
C GLY A 161 -1.89 22.71 16.12
N THR A 162 -3.12 22.71 15.61
CA THR A 162 -3.85 21.50 15.27
C THR A 162 -4.22 21.53 13.80
N TRP A 163 -3.72 20.55 13.06
CA TRP A 163 -3.92 20.41 11.62
C TRP A 163 -4.75 19.17 11.36
N THR A 164 -5.85 19.32 10.61
CA THR A 164 -6.80 18.23 10.39
C THR A 164 -6.73 17.73 8.96
N GLY A 165 -6.93 16.43 8.80
CA GLY A 165 -7.11 15.80 7.50
C GLY A 165 -8.05 14.61 7.62
N GLU A 166 -8.70 14.28 6.52
CA GLU A 166 -9.65 13.18 6.46
C GLU A 166 -9.59 12.46 5.12
N ASP A 167 -9.85 11.16 5.16
CA ASP A 167 -10.09 10.33 3.99
C ASP A 167 -11.18 9.34 4.36
N ALA A 168 -11.84 8.70 3.39
CA ALA A 168 -12.94 7.78 3.68
C ALA A 168 -12.99 6.61 2.71
N THR A 169 -13.47 5.48 3.22
CA THR A 169 -13.97 4.37 2.39
C THR A 169 -15.47 4.49 2.28
N GLU A 170 -16.02 4.20 1.10
CA GLU A 170 -17.45 4.38 0.79
C GLU A 170 -18.28 3.10 1.00
N ASN A 171 -17.65 2.01 1.49
CA ASN A 171 -18.33 0.75 1.79
C ASN A 171 -17.64 -0.02 2.91
N ASP A 172 -18.34 -0.99 3.50
CA ASP A 172 -17.80 -1.90 4.52
C ASP A 172 -17.46 -3.32 3.99
N CYS A 173 -17.26 -3.42 2.67
CA CYS A 173 -17.17 -4.64 1.83
C CYS A 173 -18.50 -5.30 1.45
N PHE A 174 -19.61 -4.97 2.11
CA PHE A 174 -20.90 -5.61 1.85
C PHE A 174 -21.98 -4.61 1.47
N GLU A 175 -21.94 -3.44 2.06
CA GLU A 175 -22.93 -2.37 1.91
C GLU A 175 -22.22 -1.03 1.68
N ASP A 176 -22.89 -0.11 0.97
CA ASP A 176 -22.40 1.24 0.71
C ASP A 176 -22.52 2.10 1.98
N ILE A 177 -21.59 1.89 2.90
CA ILE A 177 -21.46 2.60 4.17
C ILE A 177 -20.14 3.36 4.18
N ARG A 178 -20.25 4.69 4.26
CA ARG A 178 -19.09 5.56 4.41
C ARG A 178 -18.48 5.44 5.81
N THR A 179 -17.18 5.18 5.87
CA THR A 179 -16.38 5.17 7.10
C THR A 179 -15.22 6.16 6.96
N ASP A 180 -15.29 7.27 7.72
CA ASP A 180 -14.24 8.28 7.72
C ASP A 180 -13.04 7.84 8.56
N ILE A 181 -11.83 8.09 8.05
CA ILE A 181 -10.56 8.07 8.79
C ILE A 181 -10.15 9.52 9.03
N LYS A 182 -10.26 9.96 10.28
CA LYS A 182 -10.01 11.36 10.66
C LYS A 182 -8.74 11.46 11.47
N VAL A 183 -7.94 12.48 11.16
CA VAL A 183 -6.68 12.76 11.85
C VAL A 183 -6.64 14.22 12.27
N ALA A 184 -6.30 14.45 13.53
CA ALA A 184 -5.81 15.74 14.01
C ALA A 184 -4.33 15.59 14.42
N LEU A 185 -3.45 16.34 13.75
CA LEU A 185 -2.05 16.48 14.10
C LEU A 185 -1.89 17.65 15.06
N VAL A 186 -1.68 17.36 16.34
CA VAL A 186 -1.39 18.35 17.37
C VAL A 186 0.13 18.52 17.45
N VAL A 187 0.64 19.59 16.84
CA VAL A 187 2.06 19.96 16.87
C VAL A 187 2.29 20.92 18.03
N LYS A 188 3.29 20.61 18.85
CA LYS A 188 3.75 21.47 19.92
C LYS A 188 5.25 21.32 20.10
N ASP A 189 5.97 22.41 19.94
CA ASP A 189 7.43 22.45 20.00
C ASP A 189 8.02 21.40 19.01
N ASP A 190 8.71 20.38 19.52
CA ASP A 190 9.33 19.31 18.74
C ASP A 190 8.57 17.96 18.84
N HIS A 191 7.33 17.98 19.35
CA HIS A 191 6.48 16.80 19.49
C HIS A 191 5.23 16.89 18.62
N VAL A 192 4.76 15.73 18.15
CA VAL A 192 3.50 15.62 17.43
C VAL A 192 2.62 14.51 18.02
N THR A 193 1.36 14.84 18.30
CA THR A 193 0.33 13.84 18.60
C THR A 193 -0.55 13.63 17.37
N VAL A 194 -0.63 12.40 16.90
CA VAL A 194 -1.53 11.96 15.84
C VAL A 194 -2.79 11.39 16.49
N ASP A 195 -3.85 12.20 16.50
CA ASP A 195 -5.11 11.85 17.14
C ASP A 195 -6.14 11.37 16.09
N PHE A 196 -6.54 10.11 16.20
CA PHE A 196 -7.56 9.48 15.35
C PHE A 196 -8.98 9.59 15.91
N THR A 197 -9.19 10.40 16.96
CA THR A 197 -10.52 10.66 17.52
C THR A 197 -11.45 11.21 16.44
N GLY A 198 -12.64 10.59 16.33
CA GLY A 198 -13.61 10.90 15.27
C GLY A 198 -13.55 9.96 14.07
N THR A 199 -12.54 9.10 13.97
CA THR A 199 -12.53 7.97 13.01
C THR A 199 -13.73 7.06 13.25
N GLY A 200 -14.36 6.64 12.16
CA GLY A 200 -15.56 5.80 12.16
C GLY A 200 -15.39 4.45 12.87
N PRO A 201 -16.50 3.77 13.18
CA PRO A 201 -16.47 2.47 13.85
C PRO A 201 -15.77 1.42 12.99
N GLN A 202 -15.30 0.35 13.62
CA GLN A 202 -14.82 -0.83 12.91
C GLN A 202 -15.88 -1.37 11.94
N MET A 203 -15.46 -1.75 10.74
CA MET A 203 -16.29 -2.31 9.68
C MET A 203 -16.57 -3.79 9.90
N ARG A 204 -17.66 -4.28 9.28
CA ARG A 204 -17.98 -5.71 9.25
C ARG A 204 -16.96 -6.50 8.44
N GLY A 205 -16.57 -5.97 7.29
CA GLY A 205 -15.59 -6.59 6.39
C GLY A 205 -14.14 -6.44 6.84
N PHE A 206 -13.27 -7.19 6.19
CA PHE A 206 -11.81 -7.30 6.38
C PHE A 206 -10.95 -6.03 6.19
N LYS A 207 -11.56 -4.85 6.21
CA LYS A 207 -10.89 -3.54 6.06
C LYS A 207 -10.71 -2.84 7.40
N ASN A 208 -10.35 -3.55 8.47
CA ASN A 208 -10.02 -2.92 9.76
C ASN A 208 -8.51 -2.92 10.02
N SER A 209 -7.95 -1.78 10.44
CA SER A 209 -6.52 -1.64 10.68
C SER A 209 -6.12 -2.08 12.08
N SER A 210 -5.17 -3.01 12.15
CA SER A 210 -4.53 -3.39 13.41
C SER A 210 -3.72 -2.22 13.95
N ILE A 211 -3.46 -2.24 15.27
CA ILE A 211 -2.62 -1.23 15.91
C ILE A 211 -1.24 -1.16 15.22
N ALA A 212 -0.65 -2.31 14.90
CA ALA A 212 0.63 -2.39 14.21
C ALA A 212 0.58 -1.73 12.82
N ASN A 213 -0.48 -1.98 12.04
CA ASN A 213 -0.65 -1.34 10.73
C ASN A 213 -0.91 0.16 10.85
N THR A 214 -1.75 0.60 11.80
CA THR A 214 -2.06 2.02 12.01
C THR A 214 -0.80 2.80 12.42
N MET A 215 0.02 2.25 13.30
CA MET A 215 1.33 2.81 13.65
C MET A 215 2.25 2.88 12.44
N SER A 216 2.40 1.77 11.70
CA SER A 216 3.26 1.70 10.51
C SER A 216 2.87 2.72 9.45
N ALA A 217 1.56 2.83 9.14
CA ALA A 217 1.04 3.80 8.19
C ALA A 217 1.26 5.25 8.64
N THR A 218 1.14 5.52 9.96
CA THR A 218 1.43 6.83 10.53
C THR A 218 2.91 7.21 10.37
N TYR A 219 3.80 6.28 10.71
CA TYR A 219 5.24 6.48 10.60
C TYR A 219 5.68 6.63 9.15
N MET A 220 5.10 5.85 8.24
CA MET A 220 5.33 5.99 6.81
C MET A 220 4.84 7.34 6.29
N ALA A 221 3.68 7.82 6.71
CA ALA A 221 3.15 9.12 6.29
C ALA A 221 4.06 10.28 6.72
N LEU A 222 4.53 10.27 7.97
CA LEU A 222 5.49 11.26 8.49
C LEU A 222 6.84 11.15 7.76
N GLY A 223 7.42 9.94 7.69
CA GLY A 223 8.73 9.72 7.10
C GLY A 223 8.81 9.91 5.59
N SER A 224 7.67 9.89 4.89
CA SER A 224 7.59 10.20 3.45
C SER A 224 7.30 11.67 3.15
N PHE A 225 6.79 12.42 4.13
CA PHE A 225 6.53 13.86 4.00
C PHE A 225 7.79 14.69 4.27
N PHE A 226 8.59 14.28 5.25
CA PHE A 226 9.84 14.93 5.64
C PHE A 226 11.03 14.46 4.77
N PRO A 227 12.23 15.09 4.91
CA PRO A 227 13.40 14.77 4.10
C PRO A 227 13.77 13.29 4.03
N GLN A 228 14.26 12.85 2.86
CA GLN A 228 14.50 11.44 2.55
C GLN A 228 15.61 10.78 3.37
N ASP A 229 16.47 11.57 4.00
CA ASP A 229 17.59 11.13 4.83
C ASP A 229 17.18 10.80 6.27
N LEU A 230 15.90 10.94 6.64
CA LEU A 230 15.39 10.45 7.92
C LEU A 230 15.67 8.95 8.08
N PRO A 231 16.35 8.54 9.17
CA PRO A 231 16.55 7.13 9.48
C PRO A 231 15.22 6.39 9.62
N ARG A 232 15.21 5.11 9.27
CA ARG A 232 14.01 4.25 9.35
C ARG A 232 14.18 3.28 10.50
N ASN A 233 14.01 3.79 11.72
CA ASN A 233 14.12 3.01 12.95
C ASN A 233 13.15 3.54 14.02
N GLU A 234 12.96 2.79 15.09
CA GLU A 234 12.03 3.15 16.18
C GLU A 234 12.42 4.46 16.89
N GLY A 235 13.73 4.77 16.95
CA GLY A 235 14.23 6.02 17.52
C GLY A 235 13.67 7.25 16.83
N THR A 236 13.53 7.18 15.51
CA THR A 236 12.99 8.27 14.68
C THR A 236 11.62 8.74 15.12
N PHE A 237 10.77 7.84 15.64
CA PHE A 237 9.39 8.17 15.98
C PHE A 237 9.14 8.37 17.48
N ARG A 238 10.20 8.51 18.31
CA ARG A 238 10.08 8.72 19.78
C ARG A 238 9.33 10.01 20.15
N SER A 239 9.34 11.03 19.28
CA SER A 239 8.59 12.29 19.46
C SER A 239 7.13 12.22 18.98
N VAL A 240 6.68 11.06 18.49
CA VAL A 240 5.33 10.86 17.95
C VAL A 240 4.46 10.10 18.95
N SER A 241 3.32 10.68 19.32
CA SER A 241 2.30 10.00 20.14
C SER A 241 1.05 9.70 19.30
N LEU A 242 0.41 8.55 19.53
CA LEU A 242 -0.80 8.15 18.81
C LEU A 242 -1.99 7.99 19.76
N VAL A 243 -3.13 8.59 19.40
CA VAL A 243 -4.42 8.34 20.05
C VAL A 243 -5.30 7.55 19.10
N MET A 244 -5.56 6.28 19.42
CA MET A 244 -6.31 5.36 18.57
C MET A 244 -7.54 4.80 19.33
N PRO A 245 -8.74 5.37 19.15
CA PRO A 245 -9.93 4.93 19.89
C PRO A 245 -10.26 3.45 19.65
N LYS A 246 -10.35 2.65 20.72
CA LYS A 246 -10.70 1.22 20.62
C LYS A 246 -12.14 1.03 20.11
N GLY A 247 -12.31 0.18 19.11
CA GLY A 247 -13.56 -0.05 18.38
C GLY A 247 -13.74 0.79 17.12
N SER A 248 -12.76 1.62 16.77
CA SER A 248 -12.72 2.33 15.50
C SER A 248 -12.11 1.46 14.40
N ALA A 249 -12.24 1.89 13.14
CA ALA A 249 -11.61 1.24 11.99
C ALA A 249 -10.07 1.17 12.08
N VAL A 250 -9.43 1.98 12.92
CA VAL A 250 -7.97 2.01 13.11
C VAL A 250 -7.47 1.30 14.37
N ASN A 251 -8.39 0.82 15.22
CA ASN A 251 -8.10 0.03 16.42
C ASN A 251 -9.33 -0.82 16.79
N PRO A 252 -9.69 -1.82 15.97
CA PRO A 252 -10.91 -2.59 16.15
C PRO A 252 -10.80 -3.55 17.33
N ARG A 253 -11.96 -4.01 17.83
CA ARG A 253 -12.05 -5.07 18.84
C ARG A 253 -12.04 -6.45 18.17
N PRO A 254 -11.42 -7.47 18.78
CA PRO A 254 -11.62 -8.85 18.35
C PRO A 254 -13.11 -9.21 18.31
N PRO A 255 -13.56 -10.06 17.35
CA PRO A 255 -12.77 -10.80 16.37
C PRO A 255 -12.76 -10.14 14.97
N ALA A 256 -12.74 -8.80 14.87
CA ALA A 256 -12.85 -8.12 13.57
C ALA A 256 -11.78 -8.60 12.56
N PRO A 257 -12.17 -8.80 11.29
CA PRO A 257 -11.26 -9.17 10.20
C PRO A 257 -10.44 -7.95 9.75
N MET A 258 -9.19 -8.17 9.32
CA MET A 258 -8.20 -7.12 9.12
C MET A 258 -7.33 -7.26 7.85
N THR A 259 -7.48 -8.32 7.06
CA THR A 259 -6.50 -8.70 6.03
C THR A 259 -6.23 -7.61 4.98
N MET A 260 -7.21 -6.74 4.70
CA MET A 260 -7.04 -5.70 3.68
C MET A 260 -6.42 -4.39 4.20
N ASN A 261 -6.08 -4.31 5.49
CA ASN A 261 -5.68 -3.05 6.09
C ASN A 261 -4.36 -2.47 5.59
N THR A 262 -3.41 -3.31 5.20
CA THR A 262 -2.07 -2.90 4.75
C THR A 262 -2.12 -2.21 3.41
N VAL A 263 -3.16 -2.47 2.62
CA VAL A 263 -3.38 -1.81 1.33
C VAL A 263 -4.30 -0.61 1.55
N PHE A 264 -5.55 -0.83 1.96
CA PHE A 264 -6.55 0.24 1.89
C PHE A 264 -6.60 1.16 3.08
N ILE A 265 -6.70 0.66 4.32
CA ILE A 265 -6.80 1.57 5.47
C ILE A 265 -5.49 2.31 5.70
N ALA A 266 -4.36 1.67 5.43
CA ALA A 266 -3.07 2.35 5.39
C ALA A 266 -3.05 3.50 4.38
N HIS A 267 -3.61 3.34 3.16
CA HIS A 267 -3.80 4.45 2.22
C HIS A 267 -4.56 5.63 2.86
N HIS A 268 -5.72 5.35 3.47
CA HIS A 268 -6.56 6.39 4.08
C HIS A 268 -5.84 7.13 5.21
N ILE A 269 -5.13 6.40 6.08
CA ILE A 269 -4.35 6.98 7.18
C ILE A 269 -3.28 7.92 6.61
N VAL A 270 -2.54 7.47 5.59
CA VAL A 270 -1.46 8.26 4.99
C VAL A 270 -2.00 9.50 4.31
N HIS A 271 -3.06 9.39 3.52
CA HIS A 271 -3.72 10.52 2.89
C HIS A 271 -4.27 11.53 3.90
N ALA A 272 -4.91 11.08 4.99
CA ALA A 272 -5.42 11.97 6.03
C ALA A 272 -4.27 12.74 6.72
N ILE A 273 -3.16 12.05 7.03
CA ILE A 273 -1.97 12.69 7.60
C ILE A 273 -1.34 13.67 6.60
N TRP A 274 -1.19 13.29 5.32
CA TRP A 274 -0.63 14.16 4.29
C TRP A 274 -1.48 15.40 4.00
N GLN A 275 -2.81 15.31 4.09
CA GLN A 275 -3.69 16.47 3.97
C GLN A 275 -3.52 17.44 5.16
N ALA A 276 -3.40 16.90 6.38
CA ALA A 276 -3.11 17.71 7.57
C ALA A 276 -1.73 18.39 7.46
N LEU A 277 -0.69 17.62 7.12
CA LEU A 277 0.67 18.14 6.92
C LEU A 277 0.76 19.15 5.77
N GLY A 278 0.08 18.88 4.65
CA GLY A 278 0.03 19.79 3.50
C GLY A 278 -0.73 21.09 3.78
N THR A 279 -1.55 21.14 4.84
CA THR A 279 -2.13 22.39 5.35
C THR A 279 -1.12 23.15 6.21
N ALA A 280 -0.36 22.44 7.06
CA ALA A 280 0.68 23.02 7.91
C ALA A 280 1.90 23.53 7.12
N ARG A 281 2.31 22.79 6.09
CA ARG A 281 3.45 23.07 5.19
C ARG A 281 3.04 22.90 3.74
N PRO A 282 2.36 23.91 3.16
CA PRO A 282 1.79 23.78 1.82
C PRO A 282 2.82 23.65 0.68
N ASP A 283 4.05 24.07 0.90
CA ASP A 283 5.19 23.85 0.01
C ASP A 283 5.53 22.36 -0.17
N LEU A 284 5.26 21.54 0.84
CA LEU A 284 5.54 20.10 0.83
C LEU A 284 4.28 19.24 0.60
N ALA A 285 3.15 19.85 0.25
CA ALA A 285 1.89 19.14 0.09
C ALA A 285 1.99 18.03 -0.98
N CYS A 286 1.63 16.80 -0.60
CA CYS A 286 1.56 15.65 -1.48
C CYS A 286 0.15 15.49 -2.05
N ALA A 287 0.01 15.31 -3.37
CA ALA A 287 -1.25 14.86 -3.95
C ALA A 287 -1.48 13.37 -3.64
N GLY A 288 -2.74 12.95 -3.53
CA GLY A 288 -3.11 11.58 -3.20
C GLY A 288 -2.78 10.59 -4.31
N TRP A 289 -2.42 9.37 -3.93
CA TRP A 289 -2.25 8.27 -4.88
C TRP A 289 -3.60 7.66 -5.25
N GLY A 290 -3.72 7.13 -6.46
CA GLY A 290 -4.87 6.30 -6.82
C GLY A 290 -4.89 5.02 -5.96
N ARG A 291 -6.09 4.53 -5.67
CA ARG A 291 -6.29 3.20 -5.06
C ARG A 291 -6.34 2.13 -6.14
N SER A 292 -6.39 0.86 -5.78
CA SER A 292 -6.34 -0.25 -6.74
C SER A 292 -7.70 -0.88 -6.99
N VAL A 293 -7.98 -1.17 -8.27
CA VAL A 293 -9.15 -1.96 -8.68
C VAL A 293 -8.69 -3.22 -9.41
N HIS A 294 -8.40 -4.27 -8.63
CA HIS A 294 -8.13 -5.57 -9.20
C HIS A 294 -8.41 -6.69 -8.21
N PRO A 295 -8.79 -7.89 -8.70
CA PRO A 295 -8.99 -9.05 -7.87
C PRO A 295 -7.66 -9.72 -7.50
N THR A 296 -7.77 -10.79 -6.73
CA THR A 296 -6.90 -11.96 -6.83
C THR A 296 -7.72 -13.07 -7.51
N CYS A 297 -7.13 -13.92 -8.33
CA CYS A 297 -7.85 -15.02 -8.95
C CYS A 297 -7.19 -16.37 -8.67
N ALA A 298 -8.00 -17.43 -8.69
CA ALA A 298 -7.54 -18.78 -8.50
C ALA A 298 -8.37 -19.77 -9.30
N GLY A 299 -7.75 -20.89 -9.65
CA GLY A 299 -8.37 -21.94 -10.43
C GLY A 299 -7.41 -23.10 -10.64
N HIS A 300 -7.74 -23.93 -11.63
CA HIS A 300 -6.90 -25.04 -12.07
C HIS A 300 -6.38 -24.72 -13.47
N ASP A 301 -5.07 -24.73 -13.64
CA ASP A 301 -4.39 -24.62 -14.92
C ASP A 301 -4.40 -26.00 -15.58
N SER A 302 -5.26 -26.17 -16.59
CA SER A 302 -5.42 -27.45 -17.27
C SER A 302 -4.24 -27.82 -18.18
N ALA A 303 -3.40 -26.86 -18.57
CA ALA A 303 -2.23 -27.12 -19.40
C ALA A 303 -1.07 -27.72 -18.59
N HIS A 304 -0.93 -27.28 -17.34
CA HIS A 304 0.13 -27.72 -16.42
C HIS A 304 -0.37 -28.67 -15.31
N GLU A 305 -1.65 -28.98 -15.26
CA GLU A 305 -2.30 -29.87 -14.28
C GLU A 305 -1.97 -29.46 -12.83
N ARG A 306 -2.13 -28.16 -12.53
CA ARG A 306 -1.86 -27.60 -11.20
C ARG A 306 -2.84 -26.50 -10.83
N ASP A 307 -3.08 -26.35 -9.53
CA ASP A 307 -3.82 -25.21 -9.02
C ASP A 307 -2.95 -23.94 -9.06
N PHE A 308 -3.59 -22.79 -9.24
CA PHE A 308 -2.90 -21.52 -9.26
C PHE A 308 -3.62 -20.46 -8.42
N ILE A 309 -2.83 -19.49 -7.96
CA ILE A 309 -3.28 -18.24 -7.37
C ILE A 309 -2.50 -17.13 -8.05
N MET A 310 -3.20 -16.20 -8.69
CA MET A 310 -2.61 -15.10 -9.44
C MET A 310 -3.08 -13.75 -8.89
N TYR A 311 -2.12 -12.86 -8.70
CA TYR A 311 -2.35 -11.47 -8.32
C TYR A 311 -2.15 -10.57 -9.54
N HIS A 312 -3.10 -9.67 -9.82
CA HIS A 312 -3.06 -8.81 -11.00
C HIS A 312 -2.17 -7.57 -10.81
N TRP A 313 -0.86 -7.77 -10.59
CA TRP A 313 0.09 -6.68 -10.33
C TRP A 313 0.26 -5.70 -11.49
N HIS A 314 -0.16 -6.06 -12.70
CA HIS A 314 -0.10 -5.18 -13.87
C HIS A 314 -1.25 -4.18 -13.96
N ALA A 315 -2.23 -4.24 -13.05
CA ALA A 315 -3.37 -3.31 -12.96
C ALA A 315 -3.18 -2.19 -11.90
N MET A 316 -1.93 -1.86 -11.55
CA MET A 316 -1.63 -0.90 -10.48
C MET A 316 -2.04 0.54 -10.82
N PRO A 317 -2.40 1.36 -9.80
CA PRO A 317 -2.81 2.74 -10.01
C PRO A 317 -1.65 3.70 -10.25
N GLY A 318 -2.00 4.93 -10.63
CA GLY A 318 -1.08 6.05 -10.73
C GLY A 318 -0.76 6.71 -9.38
N ALA A 319 0.47 7.19 -9.23
CA ALA A 319 0.88 7.96 -8.05
C ALA A 319 0.43 9.42 -8.10
N GLY A 320 0.28 10.06 -6.96
CA GLY A 320 0.05 11.50 -6.85
C GLY A 320 1.29 12.30 -7.26
N ALA A 321 1.06 13.50 -7.79
CA ALA A 321 2.10 14.45 -8.12
C ALA A 321 2.61 15.22 -6.88
N LEU A 322 3.76 15.87 -7.05
CA LEU A 322 4.42 16.70 -6.06
C LEU A 322 5.07 17.91 -6.74
N GLU A 323 5.49 18.90 -5.95
CA GLU A 323 6.20 20.05 -6.51
C GLU A 323 7.46 19.59 -7.25
N GLY A 324 7.61 20.02 -8.50
CA GLY A 324 8.74 19.67 -9.36
C GLY A 324 8.60 18.35 -10.10
N ARG A 325 7.53 17.56 -9.90
CA ARG A 325 7.43 16.22 -10.49
C ARG A 325 6.00 15.71 -10.71
N ASP A 326 5.72 15.27 -11.93
CA ASP A 326 4.52 14.50 -12.27
C ASP A 326 4.48 13.17 -11.50
N GLY A 327 3.28 12.70 -11.17
CA GLY A 327 3.06 11.39 -10.60
C GLY A 327 3.46 10.29 -11.59
N PHE A 328 4.05 9.21 -11.07
CA PHE A 328 4.38 8.04 -11.87
C PHE A 328 3.10 7.41 -12.44
N GLY A 329 3.11 7.11 -13.74
CA GLY A 329 1.95 6.52 -14.43
C GLY A 329 1.46 5.22 -13.79
N GLN A 330 2.39 4.40 -13.32
CA GLN A 330 2.16 3.15 -12.58
C GLN A 330 3.35 2.88 -11.66
N ILE A 331 3.13 2.65 -10.35
CA ILE A 331 4.23 2.43 -9.39
C ILE A 331 3.86 1.53 -8.18
N GLY A 332 2.72 0.84 -8.25
CA GLY A 332 2.22 -0.01 -7.16
C GLY A 332 1.38 0.76 -6.13
N HIS A 333 1.09 0.10 -5.00
CA HIS A 333 0.34 0.73 -3.90
C HIS A 333 1.19 1.75 -3.13
N LEU A 334 0.54 2.79 -2.57
CA LEU A 334 1.18 3.84 -1.75
C LEU A 334 2.02 3.30 -0.63
N ILE A 335 1.56 2.21 -0.05
CA ILE A 335 2.17 1.55 1.12
C ILE A 335 3.52 0.90 0.83
N ALA A 336 3.94 0.86 -0.44
CA ALA A 336 5.28 0.48 -0.85
C ALA A 336 6.18 1.66 -1.24
N LEU A 337 5.63 2.88 -1.39
CA LEU A 337 6.34 4.09 -1.81
C LEU A 337 7.29 3.88 -3.02
N GLY A 338 6.85 3.05 -3.98
CA GLY A 338 7.62 2.72 -5.19
C GLY A 338 8.73 1.69 -5.02
N GLY A 339 8.74 0.96 -3.90
CA GLY A 339 9.62 -0.20 -3.68
C GLY A 339 9.15 -1.50 -4.33
N LEU A 340 7.97 -1.53 -4.98
CA LEU A 340 7.48 -2.70 -5.69
C LEU A 340 7.94 -2.69 -7.14
N THR A 341 8.41 -3.85 -7.60
CA THR A 341 8.76 -4.09 -9.00
C THR A 341 7.61 -4.83 -9.68
N ILE A 342 7.15 -4.32 -10.82
CA ILE A 342 6.14 -5.00 -11.63
C ILE A 342 6.80 -6.23 -12.29
N PRO A 343 6.21 -7.43 -12.18
CA PRO A 343 6.77 -8.64 -12.79
C PRO A 343 6.66 -8.61 -14.32
N ASN A 344 7.48 -9.43 -15.01
CA ASN A 344 7.39 -9.54 -16.47
C ASN A 344 6.06 -10.24 -16.87
N LEU A 345 5.44 -9.74 -17.94
CA LEU A 345 4.22 -10.32 -18.51
C LEU A 345 4.46 -11.74 -19.02
N GLU A 346 5.58 -11.99 -19.70
CA GLU A 346 5.94 -13.30 -20.26
C GLU A 346 6.14 -14.35 -19.16
N ASP A 347 6.62 -13.94 -17.99
CA ASP A 347 6.72 -14.84 -16.83
C ASP A 347 5.33 -15.21 -16.31
N TYR A 348 4.38 -14.27 -16.30
CA TYR A 348 3.01 -14.54 -15.88
C TYR A 348 2.27 -15.46 -16.86
N GLU A 349 2.46 -15.29 -18.17
CA GLU A 349 1.87 -16.19 -19.18
C GLU A 349 2.44 -17.61 -19.12
N GLN A 350 3.66 -17.78 -18.59
CA GLN A 350 4.24 -19.11 -18.33
C GLN A 350 3.76 -19.72 -17.01
N LEU A 351 3.48 -18.89 -16.01
CA LEU A 351 3.11 -19.36 -14.67
C LEU A 351 1.60 -19.60 -14.52
N TYR A 352 0.77 -18.90 -15.28
CA TYR A 352 -0.69 -18.90 -15.11
C TYR A 352 -1.40 -19.07 -16.46
N PRO A 353 -2.65 -19.57 -16.48
CA PRO A 353 -3.45 -19.72 -17.70
C PRO A 353 -4.05 -18.37 -18.14
N VAL A 354 -3.18 -17.37 -18.28
CA VAL A 354 -3.50 -15.99 -18.62
C VAL A 354 -2.80 -15.58 -19.91
N ARG A 355 -3.47 -14.78 -20.73
CA ARG A 355 -2.87 -14.09 -21.87
C ARG A 355 -3.10 -12.58 -21.72
N TYR A 356 -2.06 -11.78 -21.94
CA TYR A 356 -2.16 -10.32 -21.88
C TYR A 356 -2.56 -9.75 -23.24
N GLY A 357 -3.75 -9.14 -23.29
CA GLY A 357 -4.22 -8.40 -24.46
C GLY A 357 -3.75 -6.95 -24.46
N LYS A 358 -3.64 -6.33 -23.28
CA LYS A 358 -3.27 -4.92 -23.13
C LYS A 358 -2.68 -4.59 -21.76
N GLN A 359 -1.64 -3.75 -21.75
CA GLN A 359 -1.13 -3.04 -20.57
C GLN A 359 -0.57 -1.68 -21.03
N GLU A 360 -1.41 -0.65 -21.06
CA GLU A 360 -1.03 0.70 -21.54
C GLU A 360 -1.35 1.75 -20.49
N LEU A 361 -0.63 2.87 -20.48
CA LEU A 361 -0.98 4.01 -19.63
C LEU A 361 -2.36 4.56 -20.03
N ARG A 362 -3.19 4.86 -19.04
CA ARG A 362 -4.57 5.30 -19.27
C ARG A 362 -4.62 6.77 -19.67
N CYS A 363 -5.06 7.04 -20.91
CA CYS A 363 -5.34 8.40 -21.38
C CYS A 363 -6.33 9.12 -20.44
N ASP A 364 -6.05 10.37 -20.09
CA ASP A 364 -6.84 11.22 -19.21
C ASP A 364 -7.02 10.70 -17.77
N GLY A 365 -6.34 9.62 -17.38
CA GLY A 365 -6.52 9.01 -16.06
C GLY A 365 -5.95 9.84 -14.91
N GLY A 366 -4.86 10.57 -15.17
CA GLY A 366 -4.13 11.31 -14.14
C GLY A 366 -4.74 12.67 -13.83
N GLY A 367 -4.76 13.04 -12.55
CA GLY A 367 -5.33 14.30 -12.10
C GLY A 367 -4.61 15.52 -12.69
N PRO A 368 -5.34 16.45 -13.33
CA PRO A 368 -4.75 17.68 -13.85
C PRO A 368 -4.06 18.51 -12.77
N GLY A 369 -2.90 19.08 -13.11
CA GLY A 369 -2.16 20.01 -12.26
C GLY A 369 -1.03 20.65 -13.03
N ARG A 370 -0.35 21.64 -12.43
CA ARG A 370 0.95 22.11 -12.94
C ARG A 370 1.88 20.91 -13.13
N TYR A 371 1.87 20.01 -12.14
CA TYR A 371 2.39 18.65 -12.24
C TYR A 371 1.21 17.68 -12.27
N ARG A 372 1.16 16.83 -13.29
CA ARG A 372 0.05 15.90 -13.55
C ARG A 372 0.19 14.67 -12.64
N GLY A 373 -0.92 14.19 -12.09
CA GLY A 373 -0.95 12.91 -11.39
C GLY A 373 -0.71 11.72 -12.32
N GLY A 374 -0.26 10.59 -11.78
CA GLY A 374 -0.06 9.35 -12.53
C GLY A 374 -1.35 8.86 -13.18
N SER A 375 -1.25 8.35 -14.40
CA SER A 375 -2.41 7.98 -15.23
C SER A 375 -3.17 6.76 -14.75
N GLY A 376 -2.51 5.83 -14.05
CA GLY A 376 -2.98 4.44 -14.02
C GLY A 376 -2.79 3.77 -15.39
N VAL A 377 -3.40 2.62 -15.56
CA VAL A 377 -3.28 1.76 -16.74
C VAL A 377 -4.62 1.22 -17.20
N GLU A 378 -4.72 0.98 -18.50
CA GLU A 378 -5.69 0.06 -19.07
C GLU A 378 -5.06 -1.32 -19.19
N TYR A 379 -5.66 -2.28 -18.48
CA TYR A 379 -5.20 -3.64 -18.33
C TYR A 379 -6.27 -4.59 -18.85
N ILE A 380 -5.92 -5.44 -19.82
CA ILE A 380 -6.83 -6.44 -20.40
C ILE A 380 -6.11 -7.78 -20.46
N ILE A 381 -6.74 -8.79 -19.89
CA ILE A 381 -6.28 -10.18 -19.93
C ILE A 381 -7.39 -11.14 -20.30
N GLU A 382 -7.00 -12.28 -20.85
CA GLU A 382 -7.86 -13.42 -21.12
C GLU A 382 -7.45 -14.56 -20.19
N MET A 383 -8.42 -15.11 -19.45
CA MET A 383 -8.25 -16.34 -18.69
C MET A 383 -8.76 -17.52 -19.53
N ALA A 384 -7.88 -18.49 -19.79
CA ALA A 384 -8.22 -19.65 -20.62
C ALA A 384 -9.10 -20.66 -19.88
N ASP A 385 -8.84 -20.85 -18.59
CA ASP A 385 -9.53 -21.83 -17.74
C ASP A 385 -10.60 -21.19 -16.84
N PRO A 386 -11.63 -21.97 -16.41
CA PRO A 386 -12.58 -21.53 -15.39
C PRO A 386 -11.85 -20.99 -14.15
N THR A 387 -12.18 -19.76 -13.78
CA THR A 387 -11.43 -19.00 -12.78
C THR A 387 -12.38 -18.36 -11.79
N THR A 388 -12.04 -18.45 -10.50
CA THR A 388 -12.72 -17.70 -9.44
C THR A 388 -11.95 -16.42 -9.15
N PHE A 389 -12.65 -15.30 -9.21
CA PHE A 389 -12.15 -13.96 -8.92
C PHE A 389 -12.62 -13.53 -7.54
N TYR A 390 -11.68 -13.09 -6.71
CA TYR A 390 -11.90 -12.52 -5.40
C TYR A 390 -11.69 -11.00 -5.51
N PHE A 391 -12.77 -10.28 -5.81
CA PHE A 391 -12.76 -8.83 -6.00
C PHE A 391 -12.54 -8.10 -4.68
N ARG A 392 -11.68 -7.09 -4.73
CA ARG A 392 -11.17 -6.41 -3.55
C ARG A 392 -10.71 -4.99 -3.87
N SER A 393 -11.62 -4.16 -4.34
CA SER A 393 -11.30 -2.91 -5.02
C SER A 393 -11.74 -1.69 -4.23
N GLU A 394 -10.80 -0.79 -3.93
CA GLU A 394 -11.10 0.57 -3.50
C GLU A 394 -10.87 1.54 -4.67
N GLY A 395 -11.79 2.48 -4.85
CA GLY A 395 -11.73 3.46 -5.94
C GLY A 395 -12.37 3.00 -7.25
N LEU A 396 -13.29 2.03 -7.21
CA LEU A 396 -14.16 1.69 -8.33
C LEU A 396 -15.24 2.78 -8.50
N GLY A 397 -15.35 3.37 -9.69
CA GLY A 397 -16.32 4.43 -9.99
C GLY A 397 -15.78 5.83 -9.68
N PRO A 398 -16.06 6.43 -8.50
CA PRO A 398 -15.57 7.76 -8.15
C PRO A 398 -14.04 7.85 -8.03
N PRO A 399 -13.46 9.06 -8.19
CA PRO A 399 -12.06 9.32 -7.87
C PRO A 399 -11.68 8.85 -6.46
N SER A 400 -10.49 8.26 -6.34
CA SER A 400 -9.96 7.75 -5.07
C SER A 400 -8.68 8.45 -4.58
N SER A 401 -8.24 9.46 -5.34
CA SER A 401 -7.13 10.34 -5.02
C SER A 401 -7.64 11.77 -4.80
N TYR A 402 -6.82 12.61 -4.17
CA TYR A 402 -7.06 14.04 -4.01
C TYR A 402 -5.95 14.86 -4.67
N GLY A 403 -6.27 16.05 -5.16
CA GLY A 403 -5.26 16.99 -5.68
C GLY A 403 -4.66 17.85 -4.58
N ALA A 404 -3.46 18.37 -4.80
CA ALA A 404 -2.78 19.28 -3.88
C ALA A 404 -2.55 20.64 -4.53
N ARG A 405 -2.63 21.73 -3.74
CA ARG A 405 -2.32 23.11 -4.20
C ARG A 405 -3.05 23.49 -5.50
N ASP A 406 -4.38 23.30 -5.52
CA ASP A 406 -5.27 23.50 -6.68
C ASP A 406 -5.19 22.46 -7.80
N GLY A 407 -4.36 21.43 -7.63
CA GLY A 407 -4.42 20.24 -8.46
C GLY A 407 -5.76 19.50 -8.33
N ARG A 408 -6.06 18.68 -9.32
CA ARG A 408 -7.34 17.95 -9.45
C ARG A 408 -7.15 16.46 -9.14
N GLN A 409 -8.27 15.78 -8.85
CA GLN A 409 -8.28 14.34 -8.61
C GLN A 409 -8.05 13.58 -9.91
N GLY A 410 -7.43 12.39 -9.82
CA GLY A 410 -7.38 11.45 -10.95
C GLY A 410 -8.71 10.73 -11.15
N LEU A 411 -8.89 10.11 -12.30
CA LEU A 411 -10.11 9.33 -12.58
C LEU A 411 -10.21 8.11 -11.66
N GLY A 412 -11.44 7.77 -11.28
CA GLY A 412 -11.74 6.51 -10.61
C GLY A 412 -11.59 5.32 -11.56
N GLY A 413 -11.56 4.14 -10.95
CA GLY A 413 -11.30 2.87 -11.62
C GLY A 413 -12.54 2.24 -12.23
N VAL A 414 -12.33 1.35 -13.18
CA VAL A 414 -13.38 0.53 -13.81
C VAL A 414 -12.92 -0.92 -13.82
N MET A 415 -13.86 -1.84 -13.61
CA MET A 415 -13.65 -3.27 -13.77
C MET A 415 -14.78 -3.82 -14.63
N GLU A 416 -14.45 -4.70 -15.56
CA GLU A 416 -15.38 -5.36 -16.47
C GLU A 416 -14.93 -6.80 -16.68
N VAL A 417 -15.88 -7.73 -16.77
CA VAL A 417 -15.64 -9.13 -17.16
C VAL A 417 -16.53 -9.43 -18.37
N PHE A 418 -15.91 -9.94 -19.43
CA PHE A 418 -16.59 -10.38 -20.64
C PHE A 418 -16.49 -11.90 -20.74
N GLU A 419 -17.62 -12.59 -20.72
CA GLU A 419 -17.65 -14.04 -20.91
C GLU A 419 -17.54 -14.42 -22.39
N ALA A 420 -17.09 -15.65 -22.68
CA ALA A 420 -17.08 -16.19 -24.04
C ALA A 420 -18.46 -16.22 -24.72
N SER A 421 -19.55 -16.18 -23.94
CA SER A 421 -20.93 -16.04 -24.42
C SER A 421 -21.25 -14.66 -25.00
N GLY A 422 -20.38 -13.66 -24.78
CA GLY A 422 -20.61 -12.25 -25.08
C GLY A 422 -21.30 -11.48 -23.95
N ALA A 423 -21.62 -12.13 -22.82
CA ALA A 423 -22.17 -11.45 -21.65
C ALA A 423 -21.13 -10.52 -21.00
N GLU A 424 -21.55 -9.32 -20.65
CA GLU A 424 -20.74 -8.32 -19.96
C GLU A 424 -21.22 -8.16 -18.52
N HIS A 425 -20.27 -8.16 -17.58
CA HIS A 425 -20.52 -8.01 -16.16
C HIS A 425 -19.68 -6.87 -15.59
N ALA A 426 -20.33 -5.96 -14.87
CA ALA A 426 -19.66 -5.11 -13.89
C ALA A 426 -19.50 -5.92 -12.59
N PRO A 427 -18.29 -6.42 -12.25
CA PRO A 427 -18.07 -7.10 -10.99
C PRO A 427 -18.24 -6.14 -9.81
N PRO A 428 -18.58 -6.67 -8.62
CA PRO A 428 -18.69 -5.84 -7.43
C PRO A 428 -17.31 -5.31 -7.01
N ALA A 429 -17.28 -4.24 -6.21
CA ALA A 429 -16.05 -3.78 -5.58
C ALA A 429 -15.45 -4.86 -4.66
N TYR A 430 -16.31 -5.59 -3.95
CA TYR A 430 -15.94 -6.70 -3.07
C TYR A 430 -16.86 -7.90 -3.32
N GLY A 431 -16.27 -9.09 -3.32
CA GLY A 431 -17.01 -10.36 -3.39
C GLY A 431 -16.29 -11.40 -4.24
N SER A 432 -16.76 -12.64 -4.17
CA SER A 432 -16.23 -13.73 -4.98
C SER A 432 -17.19 -14.10 -6.13
N ARG A 433 -16.67 -14.35 -7.33
CA ARG A 433 -17.43 -14.87 -8.48
C ARG A 433 -16.58 -15.78 -9.34
N SER A 434 -17.16 -16.89 -9.79
CA SER A 434 -16.54 -17.82 -10.73
C SER A 434 -17.07 -17.57 -12.13
N TYR A 435 -16.15 -17.54 -13.09
CA TYR A 435 -16.45 -17.41 -14.51
C TYR A 435 -15.82 -18.60 -15.25
N GLY A 436 -16.34 -18.93 -16.43
CA GLY A 436 -15.62 -19.78 -17.38
C GLY A 436 -14.41 -19.04 -17.99
N ALA A 437 -14.01 -19.45 -19.19
CA ALA A 437 -13.08 -18.65 -19.99
C ALA A 437 -13.67 -17.24 -20.22
N CYS A 438 -12.89 -16.21 -19.90
CA CYS A 438 -13.36 -14.83 -19.91
C CYS A 438 -12.21 -13.83 -20.14
N THR A 439 -12.59 -12.61 -20.53
CA THR A 439 -11.69 -11.46 -20.59
C THR A 439 -11.98 -10.55 -19.40
N TYR A 440 -10.95 -10.23 -18.62
CA TYR A 440 -11.03 -9.23 -17.56
C TYR A 440 -10.37 -7.93 -18.03
N ARG A 441 -11.08 -6.81 -17.87
CA ARG A 441 -10.57 -5.47 -18.13
C ARG A 441 -10.61 -4.63 -16.86
N ALA A 442 -9.51 -3.94 -16.60
CA ALA A 442 -9.42 -2.92 -15.57
C ALA A 442 -8.91 -1.61 -16.14
N LEU A 443 -9.58 -0.51 -15.79
CA LEU A 443 -9.00 0.82 -15.87
C LEU A 443 -8.59 1.20 -14.45
N SER A 444 -7.28 1.18 -14.17
CA SER A 444 -6.83 1.50 -12.82
C SER A 444 -7.01 2.99 -12.50
N PRO A 445 -7.25 3.36 -11.23
CA PRO A 445 -7.37 4.75 -10.82
C PRO A 445 -6.09 5.56 -11.06
N GLY A 446 -6.27 6.84 -11.36
CA GLY A 446 -5.17 7.80 -11.44
C GLY A 446 -4.87 8.50 -10.12
N GLY A 447 -3.64 9.01 -9.99
CA GLY A 447 -3.22 9.85 -8.88
C GLY A 447 -3.65 11.31 -9.07
N GLY A 448 -3.65 12.08 -7.99
CA GLY A 448 -3.99 13.50 -8.02
C GLY A 448 -2.88 14.37 -8.59
N GLY A 449 -3.26 15.49 -9.19
CA GLY A 449 -2.34 16.53 -9.65
C GLY A 449 -1.89 17.46 -8.54
N TRP A 450 -0.82 18.23 -8.82
CA TRP A 450 -0.28 19.25 -7.94
C TRP A 450 -0.21 20.60 -8.66
N GLY A 451 -0.66 21.67 -8.02
CA GLY A 451 -0.63 23.01 -8.61
C GLY A 451 -1.78 23.29 -9.57
N ASP A 452 -2.05 24.56 -9.84
CA ASP A 452 -3.03 24.98 -10.85
C ASP A 452 -2.70 24.40 -12.26
N PRO A 453 -3.59 23.58 -12.85
CA PRO A 453 -3.41 23.02 -14.20
C PRO A 453 -3.11 24.05 -15.29
N PHE A 454 -3.67 25.26 -15.20
CA PHE A 454 -3.45 26.32 -16.20
C PHE A 454 -2.04 26.90 -16.14
N GLN A 455 -1.26 26.56 -15.11
CA GLN A 455 0.17 26.89 -14.99
C GLN A 455 1.10 25.82 -15.55
N ARG A 456 0.59 24.64 -15.96
CA ARG A 456 1.42 23.63 -16.64
C ARG A 456 2.02 24.23 -17.92
N PRO A 457 3.31 24.05 -18.20
CA PRO A 457 3.91 24.55 -19.44
C PRO A 457 3.20 23.99 -20.68
N VAL A 458 2.88 24.84 -21.65
CA VAL A 458 2.20 24.46 -22.90
C VAL A 458 2.96 23.36 -23.64
N THR A 459 4.29 23.40 -23.59
CA THR A 459 5.17 22.39 -24.20
C THR A 459 5.03 21.02 -23.54
N GLU A 460 4.78 20.97 -22.23
CA GLU A 460 4.55 19.72 -21.49
C GLU A 460 3.16 19.17 -21.79
N VAL A 461 2.12 20.01 -21.80
CA VAL A 461 0.77 19.59 -22.21
C VAL A 461 0.78 19.02 -23.63
N ARG A 462 1.44 19.69 -24.57
CA ARG A 462 1.60 19.18 -25.94
C ARG A 462 2.30 17.82 -25.94
N ARG A 463 3.35 17.64 -25.14
CA ARG A 463 4.04 16.36 -25.01
C ARG A 463 3.10 15.29 -24.48
N ASP A 464 2.35 15.56 -23.41
CA ASP A 464 1.37 14.62 -22.87
C ASP A 464 0.33 14.20 -23.92
N VAL A 465 -0.09 15.13 -24.80
CA VAL A 465 -0.99 14.82 -25.92
C VAL A 465 -0.35 13.92 -26.98
N LEU A 466 0.90 14.20 -27.35
CA LEU A 466 1.62 13.37 -28.32
C LEU A 466 1.95 11.97 -27.77
N ASP A 467 2.20 11.87 -26.47
CA ASP A 467 2.45 10.61 -25.76
C ASP A 467 1.14 9.85 -25.44
N GLY A 468 -0.03 10.42 -25.77
CA GLY A 468 -1.35 9.80 -25.56
C GLY A 468 -1.83 9.78 -24.10
N LEU A 469 -1.14 10.48 -23.21
CA LEU A 469 -1.47 10.56 -21.78
C LEU A 469 -2.63 11.52 -21.50
N VAL A 470 -2.76 12.56 -22.33
CA VAL A 470 -3.81 13.58 -22.26
C VAL A 470 -4.46 13.70 -23.64
N SER A 471 -5.78 13.67 -23.73
CA SER A 471 -6.48 13.88 -25.00
C SER A 471 -6.45 15.36 -25.41
N GLN A 472 -6.68 15.66 -26.70
CA GLN A 472 -6.82 17.05 -27.16
C GLN A 472 -7.98 17.78 -26.45
N ALA A 473 -9.04 17.04 -26.10
CA ALA A 473 -10.17 17.58 -25.35
C ALA A 473 -9.77 17.96 -23.93
N ALA A 474 -9.09 17.06 -23.20
CA ALA A 474 -8.60 17.33 -21.85
C ALA A 474 -7.52 18.43 -21.84
N ALA A 475 -6.62 18.48 -22.83
CA ALA A 475 -5.65 19.56 -22.98
C ALA A 475 -6.33 20.94 -23.03
N ARG A 476 -7.44 21.04 -23.79
CA ARG A 476 -8.24 22.25 -23.89
C ARG A 476 -8.97 22.57 -22.59
N GLN A 477 -9.69 21.58 -22.04
CA GLN A 477 -10.59 21.77 -20.91
C GLN A 477 -9.85 21.99 -19.59
N ASP A 478 -8.86 21.15 -19.31
CA ASP A 478 -8.24 21.08 -17.99
C ASP A 478 -6.98 21.94 -17.90
N TYR A 479 -6.27 22.18 -19.00
CA TYR A 479 -5.01 22.93 -19.02
C TYR A 479 -5.06 24.25 -19.81
N GLY A 480 -6.19 24.51 -20.47
CA GLY A 480 -6.38 25.68 -21.33
C GLY A 480 -5.44 25.70 -22.54
N VAL A 481 -5.06 24.55 -23.08
CA VAL A 481 -4.14 24.44 -24.22
C VAL A 481 -4.87 23.85 -25.42
N ALA A 482 -4.95 24.62 -26.50
CA ALA A 482 -5.53 24.18 -27.76
C ALA A 482 -4.44 23.51 -28.62
N ILE A 483 -4.62 22.21 -28.88
CA ILE A 483 -3.76 21.43 -29.77
C ILE A 483 -4.56 21.10 -31.04
N THR A 484 -4.01 21.41 -32.20
CA THR A 484 -4.60 21.11 -33.51
C THR A 484 -4.45 19.63 -33.85
N THR A 485 -5.14 19.18 -34.90
CA THR A 485 -5.12 17.78 -35.35
C THR A 485 -3.74 17.27 -35.77
N ASP A 486 -2.85 18.16 -36.23
CA ASP A 486 -1.46 17.84 -36.57
C ASP A 486 -0.50 17.87 -35.36
N GLY A 487 -1.03 18.07 -34.15
CA GLY A 487 -0.25 18.09 -32.91
C GLY A 487 0.53 19.39 -32.70
N THR A 488 0.17 20.49 -33.38
CA THR A 488 0.73 21.83 -33.13
C THR A 488 -0.12 22.60 -32.12
N VAL A 489 0.47 23.61 -31.47
CA VAL A 489 -0.25 24.44 -30.49
C VAL A 489 -0.89 25.62 -31.20
N ASP A 490 -2.20 25.80 -31.05
CA ASP A 490 -2.86 27.05 -31.40
C ASP A 490 -2.58 28.08 -30.30
N GLN A 491 -1.61 28.96 -30.56
CA GLN A 491 -1.15 29.98 -29.62
C GLN A 491 -2.26 31.00 -29.29
N SER A 492 -3.08 31.36 -30.27
CA SER A 492 -4.12 32.37 -30.10
C SER A 492 -5.25 31.84 -29.23
N ASP A 493 -5.70 30.62 -29.51
CA ASP A 493 -6.77 29.97 -28.75
C ASP A 493 -6.29 29.58 -27.35
N THR A 494 -5.06 29.07 -27.21
CA THR A 494 -4.43 28.80 -25.89
C THR A 494 -4.36 30.07 -25.03
N ALA A 495 -3.96 31.22 -25.60
CA ALA A 495 -3.92 32.47 -24.87
C ALA A 495 -5.33 32.90 -24.39
N SER A 496 -6.33 32.79 -25.27
CA SER A 496 -7.74 33.09 -24.95
C SER A 496 -8.28 32.18 -23.84
N LEU A 497 -8.04 30.87 -23.92
CA LEU A 497 -8.48 29.90 -22.92
C LEU A 497 -7.88 30.20 -21.54
N ARG A 498 -6.57 30.49 -21.48
CA ARG A 498 -5.89 30.79 -20.21
C ARG A 498 -6.25 32.17 -19.65
N GLU A 499 -6.56 33.16 -20.49
CA GLU A 499 -7.02 34.47 -20.02
C GLU A 499 -8.42 34.37 -19.40
N ASN A 500 -9.33 33.63 -20.04
CA ASN A 500 -10.70 33.43 -19.55
C ASN A 500 -10.80 32.53 -18.31
N ALA A 501 -9.79 31.67 -18.09
CA ALA A 501 -9.73 30.80 -16.91
C ALA A 501 -9.22 31.49 -15.64
N ARG A 502 -8.61 32.68 -15.75
CA ARG A 502 -8.17 33.43 -14.56
C ARG A 502 -9.39 33.84 -13.73
N PRO A 503 -9.48 33.49 -12.44
CA PRO A 503 -10.58 33.94 -11.60
C PRO A 503 -10.62 35.48 -11.59
N ALA A 504 -11.82 36.05 -11.58
CA ALA A 504 -12.07 37.50 -11.64
C ALA A 504 -11.53 38.32 -10.44
N ALA A 505 -10.69 37.74 -9.58
CA ALA A 505 -10.09 38.37 -8.41
C ALA A 505 -8.61 38.70 -8.66
N ALA A 506 -8.34 39.59 -9.62
CA ALA A 506 -7.07 40.31 -9.78
C ALA A 506 -7.21 41.49 -10.76
N ARG A 507 -8.22 42.34 -10.54
CA ARG A 507 -8.30 43.69 -11.11
C ARG A 507 -8.51 44.71 -10.01
#